data_AF-A0A485LF40-F1
#
_entry.id   AF-A0A485LF40-F1
#
_cell.length_a   1.000
_cell.length_b   1.000
_cell.length_c   1.000
_cell.angle_alpha   90.00
_cell.angle_beta   90.00
_cell.angle_gamma   90.00
#
_symmetry.space_group_name_H-M   'P 1'
#
loop_
_entity.id
_entity.type
_entity.pdbx_description
1 polymer ?
#
loop_
_entity_poly.entity_id
_entity_poly.type
_entity_poly.pdbx_seq_one_letter_code
_entity_poly.pdbx_strand_id
1 'polypeptide(L)'
;MAHLSARGSGRLESLALQLPVATGMSDVDKKPIDARFGDVNVPAEETCSTFKPNLFRKGFCMNCQKRHDTTPDGAISPTKTFTKIHSSPTSPHAANAAVNPHALPENSTLSAKLRQDREASVQRVLQQAKIDHSLAAKNVQALYRELMSPQHLTPDQVDAKLRELEAKLKAHGDNS
;
A
#
# COMPACT_ATOMS: atom_id res chain seq x y z
N MET A 1 30.30 -43.89 -31.19
CA MET A 1 29.71 -44.63 -30.06
C MET A 1 30.54 -44.30 -28.82
N ALA A 2 30.08 -44.04 -27.61
CA ALA A 2 28.81 -43.64 -27.01
C ALA A 2 29.14 -43.38 -25.50
N HIS A 3 28.31 -42.60 -24.81
CA HIS A 3 28.19 -42.39 -23.34
C HIS A 3 29.17 -41.39 -22.68
N LEU A 4 28.74 -40.25 -22.09
CA LEU A 4 27.76 -39.91 -21.02
C LEU A 4 28.20 -40.28 -19.59
N SER A 5 28.45 -39.25 -18.76
CA SER A 5 27.98 -39.01 -17.37
C SER A 5 29.03 -38.21 -16.58
N ALA A 6 28.80 -36.95 -16.21
CA ALA A 6 27.84 -36.38 -15.25
C ALA A 6 28.20 -36.64 -13.76
N ARG A 7 28.47 -35.55 -13.03
CA ARG A 7 28.32 -35.32 -11.56
C ARG A 7 28.93 -33.93 -11.25
N GLY A 8 28.32 -32.99 -10.55
CA GLY A 8 26.99 -32.89 -9.94
C GLY A 8 26.88 -31.46 -9.39
N SER A 9 25.86 -30.73 -9.82
CA SER A 9 25.53 -29.39 -9.27
C SER A 9 24.61 -29.56 -8.08
N GLY A 10 25.02 -29.01 -6.93
CA GLY A 10 24.19 -28.91 -5.74
C GLY A 10 22.90 -28.13 -6.03
N ARG A 11 21.77 -28.82 -5.88
CA ARG A 11 20.44 -28.25 -6.03
C ARG A 11 20.03 -27.70 -4.66
N LEU A 12 19.89 -26.38 -4.56
CA LEU A 12 19.18 -25.75 -3.44
C LEU A 12 17.70 -26.11 -3.58
N GLU A 13 17.17 -26.82 -2.59
CA GLU A 13 15.76 -27.16 -2.49
C GLU A 13 14.96 -25.90 -2.16
N SER A 14 14.23 -25.39 -3.14
CA SER A 14 13.19 -24.40 -2.92
C SER A 14 11.98 -25.09 -2.29
N LEU A 15 11.69 -24.77 -1.03
CA LEU A 15 10.43 -25.12 -0.35
C LEU A 15 9.24 -24.63 -1.19
N ALA A 16 8.58 -25.55 -1.87
CA ALA A 16 7.31 -25.29 -2.54
C ALA A 16 6.21 -25.25 -1.47
N LEU A 17 5.60 -24.09 -1.27
CA LEU A 17 4.32 -23.98 -0.56
C LEU A 17 3.24 -24.63 -1.44
N GLN A 18 2.87 -25.87 -1.11
CA GLN A 18 1.73 -26.55 -1.71
C GLN A 18 0.43 -25.90 -1.23
N LEU A 19 -0.16 -25.00 -2.03
CA LEU A 19 -1.54 -24.58 -1.86
C LEU A 19 -2.47 -25.66 -2.44
N PRO A 20 -3.57 -26.03 -1.77
CA PRO A 20 -4.48 -27.07 -2.27
C PRO A 20 -5.11 -26.61 -3.58
N VAL A 21 -4.95 -27.45 -4.60
CA VAL A 21 -5.60 -27.27 -5.91
C VAL A 21 -7.11 -27.39 -5.72
N ALA A 22 -7.83 -26.29 -5.95
CA ALA A 22 -9.28 -26.35 -6.11
C ALA A 22 -9.55 -27.05 -7.45
N THR A 23 -9.76 -28.37 -7.39
CA THR A 23 -10.23 -29.18 -8.52
C THR A 23 -11.64 -28.74 -8.87
N GLY A 24 -11.80 -28.00 -9.98
CA GLY A 24 -13.14 -27.65 -10.46
C GLY A 24 -13.28 -26.58 -11.54
N MET A 25 -12.22 -26.19 -12.26
CA MET A 25 -12.38 -25.27 -13.41
C MET A 25 -11.57 -25.80 -14.60
N SER A 26 -12.30 -26.13 -15.66
CA SER A 26 -11.85 -26.56 -16.97
C SER A 26 -10.72 -25.69 -17.55
N ASP A 27 -9.77 -26.34 -18.24
CA ASP A 27 -8.58 -25.78 -18.92
C ASP A 27 -8.86 -24.79 -20.08
N VAL A 28 -9.99 -24.08 -20.08
CA VAL A 28 -10.38 -23.16 -21.17
C VAL A 28 -10.03 -21.69 -20.88
N ASP A 29 -9.76 -21.30 -19.63
CA ASP A 29 -9.51 -19.89 -19.28
C ASP A 29 -8.37 -19.68 -18.29
N LYS A 30 -7.20 -20.27 -18.54
CA LYS A 30 -5.94 -19.79 -17.92
C LYS A 30 -5.47 -18.52 -18.64
N LYS A 31 -6.23 -17.42 -18.53
CA LYS A 31 -5.69 -16.11 -18.89
C LYS A 31 -4.60 -15.78 -17.87
N PRO A 32 -3.38 -15.37 -18.30
CA PRO A 32 -2.35 -14.93 -17.39
C PRO A 32 -2.92 -13.78 -16.55
N ILE A 33 -2.89 -13.94 -15.23
CA ILE A 33 -3.29 -12.89 -14.30
C ILE A 33 -2.26 -11.76 -14.44
N ASP A 34 -2.57 -10.75 -15.25
CA ASP A 34 -1.83 -9.49 -15.30
C ASP A 34 -2.23 -8.69 -14.06
N ALA A 35 -1.26 -8.21 -13.28
CA ALA A 35 -1.49 -7.45 -12.04
C ALA A 35 -2.13 -6.06 -12.27
N ARG A 36 -2.66 -5.81 -13.47
CA ARG A 36 -3.34 -4.58 -13.86
C ARG A 36 -4.78 -4.60 -13.39
N PHE A 37 -5.07 -3.75 -12.41
CA PHE A 37 -6.44 -3.39 -12.05
C PHE A 37 -7.08 -2.53 -13.15
N GLY A 38 -7.83 -3.15 -14.06
CA GLY A 38 -8.62 -2.44 -15.07
C GLY A 38 -8.85 -3.24 -16.35
N ASP A 39 -9.76 -2.72 -17.17
CA ASP A 39 -10.22 -3.35 -18.41
C ASP A 39 -9.06 -3.73 -19.34
N VAL A 40 -9.19 -4.88 -20.01
CA VAL A 40 -8.15 -5.53 -20.80
C VAL A 40 -7.98 -4.77 -22.12
N ASN A 41 -7.34 -3.62 -22.06
CA ASN A 41 -6.98 -2.90 -23.28
C ASN A 41 -5.82 -3.64 -23.95
N VAL A 42 -6.00 -3.97 -25.24
CA VAL A 42 -5.00 -4.70 -26.03
C VAL A 42 -3.68 -3.93 -25.97
N PRO A 43 -2.56 -4.58 -25.59
CA PRO A 43 -1.29 -3.89 -25.48
C PRO A 43 -0.89 -3.29 -26.83
N ALA A 44 -0.82 -1.96 -26.92
CA ALA A 44 -0.38 -1.29 -28.13
C ALA A 44 1.12 -1.56 -28.36
N GLU A 45 1.47 -2.07 -29.53
CA GLU A 45 2.85 -2.20 -29.96
C GLU A 45 3.36 -0.85 -30.48
N GLU A 46 4.49 -0.39 -29.96
CA GLU A 46 5.17 0.83 -30.39
C GLU A 46 6.54 0.48 -30.98
N THR A 47 6.95 1.21 -32.01
CA THR A 47 8.24 1.02 -32.68
C THR A 47 9.11 2.25 -32.50
N CYS A 48 10.26 2.09 -31.85
CA CYS A 48 11.32 3.07 -31.88
C CYS A 48 12.06 2.95 -33.22
N SER A 49 12.04 3.99 -34.05
CA SER A 49 12.68 3.99 -35.36
C SER A 49 14.13 4.50 -35.34
N THR A 50 14.52 5.24 -34.30
CA THR A 50 15.82 5.92 -34.22
C THR A 50 16.49 5.66 -32.88
N PHE A 51 17.56 4.87 -32.89
CA PHE A 51 18.39 4.63 -31.71
C PHE A 51 19.25 5.87 -31.41
N LYS A 52 19.11 6.40 -30.19
CA LYS A 52 20.05 7.36 -29.59
C LYS A 52 20.62 6.73 -28.33
N PRO A 53 21.94 6.55 -28.20
CA PRO A 53 22.51 5.90 -27.02
C PRO A 53 22.23 6.68 -25.74
N ASN A 54 21.80 5.98 -24.70
CA ASN A 54 21.60 6.53 -23.37
C ASN A 54 22.96 6.68 -22.66
N LEU A 55 23.24 7.87 -22.12
CA LEU A 55 24.51 8.20 -21.46
C LEU A 55 24.75 7.42 -20.16
N PHE A 56 23.67 6.98 -19.49
CA PHE A 56 23.74 6.32 -18.19
C PHE A 56 23.67 4.78 -18.29
N ARG A 57 23.13 4.24 -19.40
CA ARG A 57 22.87 2.80 -19.56
C ARG A 57 23.25 2.29 -20.95
N LYS A 58 24.31 1.48 -21.03
CA LYS A 58 24.78 0.86 -22.28
C LYS A 58 23.69 0.01 -22.94
N GLY A 59 23.50 0.17 -24.24
CA GLY A 59 22.49 -0.56 -25.02
C GLY A 59 21.07 -0.02 -24.90
N PHE A 60 20.81 0.99 -24.07
CA PHE A 60 19.50 1.62 -23.95
C PHE A 60 19.37 2.82 -24.88
N CYS A 61 18.18 2.98 -25.45
CA CYS A 61 17.85 4.14 -26.25
C CYS A 61 17.35 5.29 -25.37
N MET A 62 17.80 6.51 -25.60
CA MET A 62 17.34 7.72 -24.93
C MET A 62 15.90 8.07 -25.30
N ASN A 63 15.44 7.69 -26.50
CA ASN A 63 14.09 8.00 -26.98
C ASN A 63 13.03 7.10 -26.35
N CYS A 64 13.21 5.77 -26.37
CA CYS A 64 12.20 4.82 -25.86
C CYS A 64 12.54 4.24 -24.48
N GLN A 65 13.74 4.50 -23.96
CA GLN A 65 14.25 3.96 -22.69
C GLN A 65 14.24 2.41 -22.63
N LYS A 66 14.17 1.74 -23.78
CA LYS A 66 14.31 0.28 -23.91
C LYS A 66 15.70 -0.10 -24.39
N ARG A 67 16.14 -1.31 -24.04
CA ARG A 67 17.40 -1.89 -24.53
C ARG A 67 17.20 -2.32 -25.98
N HIS A 68 17.95 -1.76 -26.92
CA HIS A 68 17.92 -2.19 -28.33
C HIS A 68 18.68 -3.51 -28.50
N ASP A 69 18.31 -4.28 -29.53
CA ASP A 69 18.91 -5.58 -29.77
C ASP A 69 20.32 -5.41 -30.32
N THR A 70 21.18 -6.37 -30.07
CA THR A 70 22.57 -6.34 -30.57
C THR A 70 22.63 -7.24 -31.80
N THR A 71 23.10 -6.70 -32.91
CA THR A 71 23.36 -7.45 -34.14
C THR A 71 24.51 -8.44 -33.91
N PRO A 72 24.64 -9.49 -34.74
CA PRO A 72 25.74 -10.46 -34.63
C PRO A 72 27.14 -9.81 -34.70
N ASP A 73 27.26 -8.64 -35.34
CA ASP A 73 28.51 -7.87 -35.43
C ASP A 73 28.82 -7.05 -34.16
N GLY A 74 27.98 -7.15 -33.13
CA GLY A 74 28.12 -6.39 -31.88
C GLY A 74 27.57 -4.96 -31.93
N ALA A 75 27.01 -4.53 -33.07
CA ALA A 75 26.37 -3.22 -33.20
C ALA A 75 24.94 -3.21 -32.63
N ILE A 76 24.42 -2.04 -32.26
CA ILE A 76 23.07 -1.91 -31.69
C ILE A 76 22.07 -1.64 -32.80
N SER A 77 20.95 -2.36 -32.83
CA SER A 77 19.89 -2.19 -33.82
C SER A 77 19.31 -0.76 -33.74
N PRO A 78 19.13 -0.06 -34.88
CA PRO A 78 18.58 1.28 -34.87
C PRO A 78 17.10 1.29 -34.49
N THR A 79 16.41 0.18 -34.73
CA THR A 79 14.98 0.04 -34.49
C THR A 79 14.69 -0.97 -33.38
N LYS A 80 13.57 -0.76 -32.68
CA LYS A 80 13.05 -1.72 -31.69
C LYS A 80 11.54 -1.62 -31.56
N THR A 81 10.86 -2.75 -31.69
CA THR A 81 9.45 -2.92 -31.32
C THR A 81 9.34 -3.27 -29.83
N PHE A 82 8.37 -2.67 -29.14
CA PHE A 82 8.10 -2.98 -27.74
C PHE A 82 6.62 -2.74 -27.42
N THR A 83 6.13 -3.48 -26.43
CA THR A 83 4.78 -3.31 -25.91
C THR A 83 4.71 -2.10 -24.98
N LYS A 84 3.80 -1.15 -25.26
CA LYS A 84 3.57 0.00 -24.40
C LYS A 84 2.84 -0.44 -23.13
N ILE A 85 3.49 -0.25 -21.99
CA ILE A 85 2.93 -0.63 -20.68
C ILE A 85 2.04 0.47 -20.09
N HIS A 86 2.26 1.72 -20.52
CA HIS A 86 1.52 2.89 -20.10
C HIS A 86 0.40 3.21 -21.09
N SER A 87 -0.74 2.56 -20.93
CA SER A 87 -1.99 3.16 -21.36
C SER A 87 -2.27 4.38 -20.46
N SER A 88 -2.90 5.42 -21.01
CA SER A 88 -3.47 6.48 -20.18
C SER A 88 -4.34 5.83 -19.10
N PRO A 89 -4.30 6.32 -17.86
CA PRO A 89 -5.13 5.77 -16.79
C PRO A 89 -6.62 5.95 -17.13
N THR A 90 -7.20 4.95 -17.79
CA THR A 90 -8.65 4.85 -18.06
C THR A 90 -9.39 4.20 -16.90
N SER A 91 -8.66 3.65 -15.93
CA SER A 91 -9.27 3.06 -14.74
C SER A 91 -9.87 4.15 -13.85
N PRO A 92 -11.12 4.00 -13.38
CA PRO A 92 -11.73 4.90 -12.40
C PRO A 92 -10.98 4.91 -11.06
N HIS A 93 -10.04 3.98 -10.84
CA HIS A 93 -9.21 3.86 -9.64
C HIS A 93 -7.75 4.25 -9.86
N ALA A 94 -7.36 4.56 -11.10
CA ALA A 94 -6.08 5.19 -11.31
C ALA A 94 -6.08 6.58 -10.66
N ALA A 95 -4.90 7.06 -10.25
CA ALA A 95 -4.71 8.36 -9.60
C ALA A 95 -5.19 9.50 -10.52
N ASN A 96 -6.50 9.76 -10.47
CA ASN A 96 -7.16 10.77 -11.24
C ASN A 96 -6.84 12.12 -10.59
N ALA A 97 -6.52 13.15 -11.39
CA ALA A 97 -6.25 14.49 -10.87
C ALA A 97 -7.43 15.05 -10.06
N ALA A 98 -8.65 14.55 -10.30
CA ALA A 98 -9.83 14.84 -9.48
C ALA A 98 -9.75 14.31 -8.04
N VAL A 99 -8.96 13.25 -7.80
CA VAL A 99 -8.75 12.62 -6.48
C VAL A 99 -7.47 13.14 -5.81
N ASN A 100 -6.64 13.88 -6.54
CA ASN A 100 -5.47 14.57 -5.99
C ASN A 100 -5.79 16.07 -5.81
N PRO A 101 -6.17 16.54 -4.60
CA PRO A 101 -6.50 17.94 -4.37
C PRO A 101 -5.34 18.91 -4.61
N HIS A 102 -4.10 18.42 -4.72
CA HIS A 102 -2.92 19.22 -5.12
C HIS A 102 -2.75 19.33 -6.64
N ALA A 103 -3.49 18.56 -7.45
CA ALA A 103 -3.49 18.65 -8.90
C ALA A 103 -4.50 19.69 -9.43
N LEU A 104 -5.32 20.27 -8.55
CA LEU A 104 -6.20 21.38 -8.89
C LEU A 104 -5.40 22.70 -8.84
N PRO A 105 -5.66 23.66 -9.74
CA PRO A 105 -5.05 24.99 -9.68
C PRO A 105 -5.29 25.62 -8.30
N GLU A 106 -4.33 26.41 -7.80
CA GLU A 106 -4.36 26.99 -6.43
C GLU A 106 -5.62 27.82 -6.14
N ASN A 107 -6.28 28.32 -7.20
CA ASN A 107 -7.49 29.16 -7.15
C ASN A 107 -8.79 28.39 -7.45
N SER A 108 -8.77 27.06 -7.49
CA SER A 108 -9.98 26.27 -7.71
C SER A 108 -10.91 26.35 -6.48
N THR A 109 -12.17 26.73 -6.70
CA THR A 109 -13.20 26.73 -5.64
C THR A 109 -13.36 25.36 -4.99
N LEU A 110 -13.20 24.28 -5.76
CA LEU A 110 -13.23 22.92 -5.25
C LEU A 110 -12.05 22.61 -4.32
N SER A 111 -10.84 23.08 -4.65
CA SER A 111 -9.66 22.86 -3.81
C SER A 111 -9.76 23.63 -2.48
N ALA A 112 -10.34 24.83 -2.49
CA ALA A 112 -10.63 25.59 -1.27
C ALA A 112 -11.66 24.86 -0.39
N LYS A 113 -12.75 24.37 -0.98
CA LYS A 113 -13.79 23.62 -0.25
C LYS A 113 -13.25 22.32 0.36
N LEU A 114 -12.46 21.55 -0.40
CA LEU A 114 -11.85 20.32 0.11
C LEU A 114 -10.87 20.57 1.26
N ARG A 115 -10.10 21.66 1.21
CA ARG A 115 -9.23 22.08 2.32
C ARG A 115 -10.03 22.44 3.56
N GLN A 116 -11.10 23.21 3.40
CA GLN A 116 -11.99 23.59 4.49
C GLN A 116 -12.68 22.37 5.13
N ASP A 117 -13.20 21.44 4.33
CA ASP A 117 -13.85 20.22 4.82
C ASP A 117 -12.87 19.33 5.57
N ARG A 118 -11.62 19.22 5.09
CA ARG A 118 -10.56 18.48 5.77
C ARG A 118 -10.21 19.11 7.11
N GLU A 119 -10.05 20.43 7.17
CA GLU A 119 -9.75 21.15 8.41
C GLU A 119 -10.88 21.00 9.42
N ALA A 120 -12.14 21.16 8.99
CA ALA A 120 -13.32 20.95 9.83
C ALA A 120 -13.41 19.50 10.35
N SER A 121 -13.03 18.51 9.55
CA SER A 121 -12.96 17.11 9.98
C SER A 121 -11.91 16.91 11.07
N VAL A 122 -10.70 17.44 10.88
CA VAL A 122 -9.61 17.35 11.88
C VAL A 122 -10.00 18.04 13.18
N GLN A 123 -10.61 19.23 13.12
CA GLN A 123 -11.07 19.94 14.31
C GLN A 123 -12.12 19.14 15.10
N ARG A 124 -13.06 18.47 14.42
CA ARG A 124 -14.04 17.59 15.08
C ARG A 124 -13.38 16.43 15.80
N VAL A 125 -12.41 15.77 15.18
CA VAL A 125 -11.67 14.65 15.82
C VAL A 125 -10.91 15.13 17.05
N LEU A 126 -10.22 16.27 16.96
CA LEU A 126 -9.48 16.83 18.10
C LEU A 126 -10.42 17.27 19.23
N GLN A 127 -11.58 17.84 18.91
CA GLN A 127 -12.58 18.20 19.91
C GLN A 127 -13.16 16.96 20.59
N GLN A 128 -13.46 15.91 19.84
CA GLN A 128 -13.93 14.65 20.40
C GLN A 128 -12.89 14.03 21.33
N ALA A 129 -11.63 13.98 20.91
CA ALA A 129 -10.54 13.47 21.76
C ALA A 129 -10.39 14.26 23.07
N LYS A 130 -10.56 15.60 23.04
CA LYS A 130 -10.57 16.43 24.25
C LYS A 130 -11.75 16.11 25.17
N ILE A 131 -12.93 15.87 24.61
CA ILE A 131 -14.12 15.49 25.38
C ILE A 131 -13.88 14.13 26.04
N ASP A 132 -13.39 13.16 25.29
CA ASP A 132 -13.14 11.80 25.80
C ASP A 132 -12.09 11.81 26.91
N HIS A 133 -11.01 12.57 26.74
CA HIS A 133 -9.99 12.74 27.77
C HIS A 133 -10.56 13.39 29.04
N SER A 134 -11.38 14.45 28.89
CA SER A 134 -12.03 15.12 30.01
C SER A 134 -13.00 14.19 30.76
N LEU A 135 -13.77 13.39 30.02
CA LEU A 135 -14.69 12.40 30.60
C LEU A 135 -13.92 11.31 31.37
N ALA A 136 -12.83 10.79 30.79
CA ALA A 136 -11.97 9.81 31.44
C ALA A 136 -11.38 10.36 32.74
N ALA A 137 -10.86 11.59 32.73
CA ALA A 137 -10.32 12.24 33.93
C ALA A 137 -11.37 12.40 35.04
N LYS A 138 -12.60 12.81 34.70
CA LYS A 138 -13.71 12.92 35.67
C LYS A 138 -14.09 11.55 36.26
N ASN A 139 -14.11 10.50 35.44
CA ASN A 139 -14.42 9.14 35.90
C ASN A 139 -13.36 8.61 36.88
N VAL A 140 -12.08 8.86 36.60
CA VAL A 140 -10.98 8.52 37.52
C VAL A 140 -11.11 9.30 38.83
N GLN A 141 -11.39 10.59 38.75
CA GLN A 141 -11.58 11.44 39.94
C GLN A 141 -12.77 11.00 40.80
N ALA A 142 -13.86 10.54 40.17
CA ALA A 142 -15.03 10.02 40.88
C ALA A 142 -14.69 8.74 41.67
N LEU A 143 -14.00 7.78 41.06
CA LEU A 143 -13.55 6.56 41.73
C LEU A 143 -12.60 6.85 42.90
N TYR A 144 -11.65 7.78 42.70
CA TYR A 144 -10.76 8.20 43.77
C TYR A 144 -11.53 8.83 44.95
N ARG A 145 -12.56 9.65 44.66
CA ARG A 145 -13.42 10.24 45.69
C ARG A 145 -14.23 9.18 46.44
N GLU A 146 -14.73 8.16 45.75
CA GLU A 146 -15.45 7.03 46.37
C GLU A 146 -14.54 6.24 47.33
N LEU A 147 -13.30 5.96 46.91
CA LEU A 147 -12.30 5.28 47.75
C LEU A 147 -11.93 6.08 49.01
N MET A 148 -11.91 7.41 48.92
CA MET A 148 -11.59 8.31 50.03
C MET A 148 -12.82 8.74 50.84
N SER A 149 -14.01 8.22 50.52
CA SER A 149 -15.26 8.54 51.21
C SER A 149 -15.33 7.82 52.57
N PRO A 150 -15.85 8.45 53.63
CA PRO A 150 -15.91 7.87 54.98
C PRO A 150 -16.93 6.72 55.15
N GLN A 151 -17.44 6.12 54.06
CA GLN A 151 -18.31 4.95 54.15
C GLN A 151 -17.51 3.70 54.48
N HIS A 152 -18.07 2.82 55.31
CA HIS A 152 -17.49 1.51 55.62
C HIS A 152 -17.57 0.58 54.40
N LEU A 153 -16.63 0.73 53.47
CA LEU A 153 -16.38 -0.23 52.40
C LEU A 153 -15.81 -1.51 53.04
N THR A 154 -16.29 -2.67 52.60
CA THR A 154 -15.67 -3.94 53.00
C THR A 154 -14.29 -4.08 52.33
N PRO A 155 -13.36 -4.87 52.90
CA PRO A 155 -12.04 -5.09 52.30
C PRO A 155 -12.11 -5.53 50.83
N ASP A 156 -13.04 -6.45 50.50
CA ASP A 156 -13.27 -6.92 49.14
C ASP A 156 -13.74 -5.81 48.17
N GLN A 157 -14.51 -4.84 48.67
CA GLN A 157 -14.99 -3.70 47.87
C GLN A 157 -13.87 -2.70 47.59
N VAL A 158 -12.96 -2.49 48.55
CA VAL A 158 -11.78 -1.64 48.36
C VAL A 158 -10.85 -2.24 47.32
N ASP A 159 -10.56 -3.54 47.42
CA ASP A 159 -9.70 -4.25 46.46
C ASP A 159 -10.28 -4.25 45.04
N ALA A 160 -11.61 -4.42 44.91
CA ALA A 160 -12.28 -4.34 43.61
C ALA A 160 -12.15 -2.95 42.97
N LYS A 161 -12.33 -1.89 43.77
CA LYS A 161 -12.23 -0.49 43.32
C LYS A 161 -10.79 -0.07 43.01
N LEU A 162 -9.81 -0.57 43.74
CA LEU A 162 -8.39 -0.36 43.45
C LEU A 162 -8.01 -0.99 42.10
N ARG A 163 -8.43 -2.23 41.83
CA ARG A 163 -8.20 -2.87 40.51
C ARG A 163 -8.86 -2.12 39.37
N GLU A 164 -10.07 -1.58 39.59
CA GLU A 164 -10.76 -0.75 38.60
C GLU A 164 -9.98 0.54 38.31
N LEU A 165 -9.46 1.19 39.34
CA LEU A 165 -8.66 2.41 39.21
C LEU A 165 -7.34 2.13 38.48
N GLU A 166 -6.62 1.07 38.85
CA GLU A 166 -5.39 0.63 38.20
C GLU A 166 -5.60 0.31 36.71
N ALA A 167 -6.70 -0.40 36.39
CA ALA A 167 -7.05 -0.71 35.00
C ALA A 167 -7.32 0.57 34.18
N LYS A 168 -8.04 1.55 34.75
CA LYS A 168 -8.33 2.83 34.08
C LYS A 168 -7.10 3.72 33.93
N LEU A 169 -6.19 3.71 34.90
CA LEU A 169 -4.91 4.45 34.81
C LEU A 169 -3.98 3.83 33.77
N LYS A 170 -3.88 2.50 33.71
CA LYS A 170 -3.08 1.80 32.70
C LYS A 170 -3.61 2.06 31.28
N ALA A 171 -4.93 2.01 31.09
CA ALA A 171 -5.56 2.31 29.80
C ALA A 171 -5.34 3.77 29.33
N HIS A 172 -5.07 4.70 30.25
CA HIS A 172 -4.76 6.09 29.93
C HIS A 172 -3.27 6.32 29.63
N GLY A 173 -2.38 5.61 30.34
CA GLY A 173 -0.92 5.67 30.13
C GLY A 173 -0.43 5.06 28.82
N ASP A 174 -1.13 4.08 28.26
CA ASP A 174 -0.78 3.44 26.97
C ASP A 174 -1.22 4.26 25.73
N ASN A 175 -1.95 5.36 25.93
CA ASN A 175 -2.59 6.16 24.85
C ASN A 175 -2.05 7.60 24.74
N SER A 176 -0.97 7.92 25.47
CA SER A 176 -0.21 9.20 25.43
C SER A 176 1.18 8.99 24.85
#